data_AF-A0A564WW91-F1
#
_entry.id   AF-A0A564WW91-F1
#
_cell.length_a   1.000
_cell.length_b   1.000
_cell.length_c   1.000
_cell.angle_alpha   90.00
_cell.angle_beta   90.00
_cell.angle_gamma   90.00
#
_symmetry.space_group_name_H-M   'P 1'
#
loop_
_entity.id
_entity.type
_entity.pdbx_description
1 polymer ?
#
loop_
_entity_poly.entity_id
_entity_poly.type
_entity_poly.pdbx_seq_one_letter_code
_entity_poly.pdbx_strand_id
1 'polypeptide(L)' 'MRRTGTKTASVNNLTVDTAGLQSLLSAGYPTAVEIGTAAGARITVGRRVLWNVSKIQKYLDEISE' A
#
# COMPACT_ATOMS: atom_id res chain seq x y z
N MET A 1 -14.04 11.66 12.54
CA MET A 1 -12.78 11.38 11.82
C MET A 1 -12.55 12.52 10.83
N ARG A 2 -11.50 13.36 10.97
CA ARG A 2 -11.23 14.43 9.99
C ARG A 2 -10.89 13.76 8.66
N ARG A 3 -11.80 13.86 7.68
CA ARG A 3 -11.65 13.32 6.34
C ARG A 3 -10.59 14.17 5.64
N THR A 4 -9.39 13.62 5.48
CA THR A 4 -8.42 14.19 4.52
C THR A 4 -9.07 14.14 3.14
N GLY A 5 -8.91 15.20 2.35
CA GLY A 5 -9.47 15.27 0.99
C GLY A 5 -9.12 14.02 0.18
N THR A 6 -10.02 13.61 -0.71
CA THR A 6 -9.82 12.46 -1.60
C THR A 6 -8.50 12.62 -2.34
N LYS A 7 -7.50 11.84 -1.96
CA LYS A 7 -6.16 11.87 -2.52
C LYS A 7 -5.98 10.60 -3.34
N THR A 8 -5.87 10.75 -4.66
CA THR A 8 -5.68 9.62 -5.56
C THR A 8 -4.34 8.96 -5.27
N ALA A 9 -4.35 7.64 -5.08
CA ALA A 9 -3.11 6.89 -4.94
C ALA A 9 -2.34 6.90 -6.26
N SER A 10 -1.04 7.12 -6.19
CA SER A 10 -0.12 7.13 -7.33
C SER A 10 1.13 6.34 -6.96
N VAL A 11 1.73 5.68 -7.95
CA VAL A 11 3.02 5.00 -7.84
C VAL A 11 4.17 5.95 -7.42
N ASN A 12 4.02 7.26 -7.63
CA ASN A 12 4.99 8.26 -7.20
C ASN A 12 4.85 8.64 -5.71
N ASN A 13 3.84 8.14 -5.00
CA ASN A 13 3.69 8.40 -3.56
C ASN A 13 4.74 7.62 -2.77
N LEU A 14 5.31 8.22 -1.71
CA LEU A 14 6.22 7.50 -0.79
C LEU A 14 5.49 6.41 -0.01
N THR A 15 4.25 6.71 0.40
CA THR A 15 3.39 5.79 1.14
C THR A 15 1.93 5.99 0.77
N VAL A 16 1.14 4.92 0.83
CA VAL A 16 -0.33 4.94 0.69
C VAL A 16 -1.00 4.32 1.92
N ASP A 17 -2.26 4.66 2.16
CA ASP A 17 -3.09 3.90 3.11
C ASP A 17 -3.60 2.59 2.48
N THR A 18 -4.34 1.77 3.23
CA THR A 18 -4.82 0.50 2.70
C THR A 18 -5.76 0.65 1.50
N ALA A 19 -6.59 1.70 1.48
CA ALA A 19 -7.47 1.97 0.33
C ALA A 19 -6.66 2.33 -0.91
N GLY A 20 -5.64 3.18 -0.76
CA GLY A 20 -4.71 3.50 -1.84
C GLY A 20 -3.90 2.29 -2.30
N LEU A 21 -3.52 1.39 -1.39
CA LEU A 21 -2.86 0.14 -1.74
C LEU A 21 -3.76 -0.77 -2.59
N GLN A 22 -5.03 -0.93 -2.20
CA GLN A 22 -6.02 -1.67 -2.98
C GLN A 22 -6.18 -1.09 -4.39
N SER A 23 -6.19 0.24 -4.53
CA SER A 23 -6.23 0.90 -5.84
C SER A 23 -4.96 0.68 -6.65
N LEU A 24 -3.77 0.75 -6.05
CA LEU A 24 -2.51 0.52 -6.75
C LEU A 24 -2.38 -0.92 -7.27
N LEU A 25 -2.79 -1.89 -6.46
CA LEU A 25 -2.71 -3.31 -6.80
C LEU A 25 -3.90 -3.82 -7.62
N SER A 26 -4.93 -2.99 -7.81
CA SER A 26 -6.24 -3.43 -8.33
C SER A 26 -6.78 -4.68 -7.60
N ALA A 27 -6.60 -4.73 -6.27
CA ALA A 27 -6.87 -5.91 -5.46
C ALA A 27 -7.80 -5.62 -4.27
N GLY A 28 -8.49 -6.67 -3.79
CA GLY A 28 -9.30 -6.61 -2.58
C GLY A 28 -8.46 -6.38 -1.32
N TYR A 29 -9.12 -5.98 -0.23
CA TYR A 29 -8.48 -5.77 1.08
C TYR A 29 -7.58 -6.94 1.53
N PRO A 30 -8.04 -8.21 1.54
CA PRO A 30 -7.20 -9.31 2.04
C PRO A 30 -5.92 -9.47 1.23
N THR A 31 -6.02 -9.50 -0.10
CA THR A 31 -4.89 -9.63 -1.01
C THR A 31 -3.93 -8.45 -0.91
N ALA A 32 -4.44 -7.22 -0.84
CA ALA A 32 -3.61 -6.03 -0.70
C ALA A 32 -2.80 -6.04 0.61
N VAL A 33 -3.43 -6.43 1.72
CA VAL A 33 -2.76 -6.55 3.03
C VAL A 33 -1.73 -7.67 3.01
N GLU A 34 -2.03 -8.80 2.38
CA GLU A 34 -1.11 -9.93 2.24
C GLU A 34 0.13 -9.54 1.44
N ILE A 35 -0.04 -8.96 0.24
CA ILE A 35 1.08 -8.47 -0.60
C ILE A 35 1.91 -7.43 0.17
N GLY A 36 1.26 -6.43 0.78
CA GLY A 36 1.97 -5.41 1.54
C GLY A 36 2.74 -5.96 2.75
N THR A 37 2.21 -7.01 3.37
CA THR A 37 2.84 -7.68 4.52
C THR A 37 4.03 -8.54 4.06
N ALA A 38 3.86 -9.33 3.00
CA ALA A 38 4.91 -10.13 2.39
C ALA A 38 6.06 -9.25 1.87
N ALA A 39 5.76 -8.09 1.29
CA ALA A 39 6.73 -7.09 0.87
C ALA A 39 7.47 -6.39 2.04
N GLY A 40 7.09 -6.63 3.29
CA GLY A 40 7.64 -5.92 4.46
C GLY A 40 7.42 -4.41 4.38
N ALA A 41 6.33 -3.98 3.74
CA ALA A 41 6.04 -2.58 3.41
C ALA A 41 5.19 -1.85 4.46
N ARG A 42 4.68 -2.58 5.47
CA ARG A 42 3.83 -2.03 6.52
C ARG A 42 4.58 -1.02 7.41
N ILE A 43 4.02 0.18 7.52
CA ILE A 43 4.49 1.25 8.42
C ILE A 43 3.35 1.58 9.38
N THR A 44 3.60 1.45 10.69
CA THR A 44 2.61 1.76 11.73
C THR A 44 2.98 3.06 12.43
N VAL A 45 2.10 4.06 12.36
CA VAL A 45 2.28 5.37 13.04
C VAL A 45 1.07 5.60 13.93
N GLY A 46 1.23 5.34 15.23
CA GLY A 46 0.14 5.35 16.20
C GLY A 46 -0.96 4.35 15.77
N ARG A 47 -2.15 4.85 15.47
CA ARG A 47 -3.30 4.02 15.01
C ARG A 47 -3.40 3.89 13.48
N ARG A 48 -2.50 4.54 12.72
CA ARG A 48 -2.53 4.52 11.26
C ARG A 48 -1.59 3.47 10.71
N VAL A 49 -2.05 2.77 9.67
CA VAL A 49 -1.21 1.89 8.86
C VAL A 49 -1.02 2.55 7.50
N LEU A 50 0.23 2.65 7.08
CA LEU A 50 0.65 3.09 5.77
C LEU A 50 1.50 1.99 5.12
N TRP A 51 1.62 2.04 3.81
CA TRP A 51 2.34 1.05 3.01
C TRP A 51 3.40 1.75 2.17
N ASN A 52 4.64 1.31 2.27
CA ASN A 52 5.75 1.81 1.47
C ASN A 52 5.63 1.32 0.02
N VAL A 53 5.40 2.24 -0.91
CA VAL A 53 5.15 1.91 -2.33
C VAL A 53 6.39 1.29 -2.98
N SER A 54 7.60 1.77 -2.67
CA SER A 54 8.84 1.26 -3.25
C SER A 54 9.12 -0.21 -2.86
N LYS A 55 8.84 -0.59 -1.61
CA LYS A 55 8.97 -1.99 -1.17
C LYS A 55 7.97 -2.91 -1.87
N ILE A 56 6.74 -2.45 -2.07
CA ILE A 56 5.71 -3.22 -2.77
C ILE A 56 6.11 -3.44 -4.22
N GLN A 57 6.55 -2.38 -4.91
CA GLN A 57 7.01 -2.50 -6.30
C GLN A 57 8.14 -3.53 -6.42
N LYS A 58 9.17 -3.41 -5.58
CA LYS A 58 10.29 -4.36 -5.56
C LYS A 58 9.82 -5.80 -5.33
N TYR A 59 8.90 -6.02 -4.39
CA TYR A 59 8.36 -7.35 -4.12
C TYR A 59 7.61 -7.93 -5.32
N LEU A 60 6.79 -7.11 -6.00
CA LEU A 60 6.08 -7.55 -7.21
C LEU A 60 7.06 -7.92 -8.32
N ASP A 61 8.10 -7.12 -8.53
CA ASP A 61 9.14 -7.39 -9.52
C ASP A 61 9.93 -8.68 -9.20
N GLU A 62 10.08 -9.04 -7.92
CA GLU A 62 10.76 -10.26 -7.46
C GLU A 62 9.91 -11.54 -7.63
N ILE A 63 8.58 -11.43 -7.55
CA ILE A 63 7.67 -12.59 -7.65
C ILE A 63 7.01 -12.76 -9.02
N SER A 64 7.13 -11.78 -9.91
CA SER A 64 6.63 -11.88 -11.28
C SER A 64 7.49 -12.81 -12.14
N GLU A 65 6.86 -13.66 -12.94
CA GLU A 65 7.50 -14.60 -13.90
C GLU A 65 7.49 -14.05 -15.33
#